data_AF-A0A9W9ZF19-F1
#
_entry.id   AF-A0A9W9ZF19-F1
#
_cell.length_a   1.000
_cell.length_b   1.000
_cell.length_c   1.000
_cell.angle_alpha   90.00
_cell.angle_beta   90.00
_cell.angle_gamma   90.00
#
_symmetry.space_group_name_H-M   'P 1'
#
loop_
_entity.id
_entity.type
_entity.pdbx_description
1 polymer ?
#
loop_
_entity_poly.entity_id
_entity_poly.type
_entity_poly.pdbx_seq_one_letter_code
_entity_poly.pdbx_strand_id
1 'polypeptide(L)'
;MPKARNDHKKNVTKEFWKYLSTERLRPSTKMELRQVYYDKFKKTLDRSTPTVSFSTILFQLKRMKKLVKCKDGSDTLLYFERKGRRLVLAVDQSFVQRKQRIAAKEKGEDDEKEVDETERDKHSEQDSGDDPVLELKKLFLKHKESLIQDKHGVRVCSDLDREHGLIDFGQMQLTESAKITEITVNNAGTGAVKLKRFVALDSVSDFMLSDKHSVTLMGGKVNKVIKIPAGKSYSIQALFKPSSLGEFKQPIVFEFEEEEPTVRTYHIARFLTGQGTNEDVESILPTHKYRHPKLVARVVDPKVQVIGGIPPPRPDSKLRYPVPLKDYHIPFQLRLGLNQGKPSEELSTLLELEIGLQMPQYPEKFASLLHIEELQMEVDIRHYDMEDVVLTPEGQFLVLKVPGLAENRPSVIRGDQILVRMKDGKGQLEKEEYQGFVHIVGLNDIRLKFSPSFHKKYIKGNEGECEIHIQPDAIKTNAQSTGNRC
;
A
#
# COMPACT_ATOMS: atom_id res chain seq x y z
N MET A 1 11.81 58.16 14.81
CA MET A 1 10.99 57.04 15.32
C MET A 1 11.89 56.07 16.07
N PRO A 2 11.74 55.87 17.39
CA PRO A 2 12.58 54.95 18.16
C PRO A 2 12.43 53.51 17.65
N LYS A 3 13.56 52.79 17.51
CA LYS A 3 13.56 51.39 17.05
C LYS A 3 12.93 50.51 18.13
N ALA A 4 11.88 49.76 17.78
CA ALA A 4 11.28 48.77 18.67
C ALA A 4 12.34 47.80 19.24
N ARG A 5 12.30 47.55 20.56
CA ARG A 5 13.11 46.51 21.23
C ARG A 5 12.89 45.14 20.57
N ASN A 6 13.92 44.29 20.59
CA ASN A 6 13.87 42.99 19.90
C ASN A 6 12.72 42.08 20.40
N ASP A 7 12.39 42.16 21.68
CA ASP A 7 11.31 41.36 22.26
C ASP A 7 9.92 41.86 21.84
N HIS A 8 9.75 43.18 21.69
CA HIS A 8 8.54 43.76 21.07
C HIS A 8 8.34 43.24 19.66
N LYS A 9 9.41 43.23 18.84
CA LYS A 9 9.36 42.68 17.47
C LYS A 9 8.94 41.21 17.44
N LYS A 10 9.44 40.39 18.38
CA LYS A 10 9.05 38.98 18.50
C LYS A 10 7.59 38.84 18.92
N ASN A 11 7.12 39.63 19.88
CA ASN A 11 5.75 39.57 20.38
C ASN A 11 4.74 39.94 19.29
N VAL A 12 4.95 41.06 18.59
CA VAL A 12 4.13 41.45 17.44
C VAL A 12 4.15 40.38 16.34
N THR A 13 5.29 39.69 16.14
CA THR A 13 5.36 38.58 15.19
C THR A 13 4.56 37.36 15.65
N LYS A 14 4.58 37.04 16.95
CA LYS A 14 3.76 35.95 17.53
C LYS A 14 2.27 36.26 17.43
N GLU A 15 1.88 37.51 17.69
CA GLU A 15 0.50 37.98 17.52
C GLU A 15 0.07 37.94 16.06
N PHE A 16 0.92 38.36 15.13
CA PHE A 16 0.62 38.24 13.70
C PHE A 16 0.46 36.79 13.27
N TRP A 17 1.34 35.90 13.75
CA TRP A 17 1.21 34.46 13.50
C TRP A 17 -0.08 33.88 14.09
N LYS A 18 -0.47 34.32 15.30
CA LYS A 18 -1.73 33.94 15.93
C LYS A 18 -2.91 34.45 15.10
N TYR A 19 -2.88 35.70 14.66
CA TYR A 19 -3.89 36.29 13.78
C TYR A 19 -4.06 35.52 12.47
N LEU A 20 -2.97 35.22 11.77
CA LEU A 20 -3.01 34.37 10.57
C LEU A 20 -3.64 33.00 10.84
N SER A 21 -3.38 32.44 12.03
CA SER A 21 -3.93 31.15 12.44
C SER A 21 -5.41 31.23 12.77
N THR A 22 -5.84 32.27 13.49
CA THR A 22 -7.24 32.49 13.91
C THR A 22 -8.14 32.85 12.74
N GLU A 23 -7.70 33.76 11.87
CA GLU A 23 -8.46 34.21 10.69
C GLU A 23 -8.36 33.25 9.50
N ARG A 24 -7.69 32.10 9.68
CA ARG A 24 -7.42 31.12 8.61
C ARG A 24 -6.75 31.72 7.36
N LEU A 25 -6.04 32.85 7.50
CA LEU A 25 -5.37 33.56 6.40
C LEU A 25 -4.02 32.91 6.06
N ARG A 26 -3.83 32.53 4.79
CA ARG A 26 -2.59 31.86 4.33
C ARG A 26 -2.09 32.41 3.01
N PRO A 27 -1.41 33.55 3.08
CA PRO A 27 -0.71 34.10 1.93
C PRO A 27 0.26 33.09 1.30
N SER A 28 0.03 32.74 0.04
CA SER A 28 0.90 31.81 -0.69
C SER A 28 2.18 32.50 -1.14
N THR A 29 2.20 33.83 -1.21
CA THR A 29 3.37 34.61 -1.64
C THR A 29 3.86 35.59 -0.59
N LYS A 30 5.12 36.03 -0.72
CA LYS A 30 5.66 37.13 0.10
C LYS A 30 4.83 38.41 -0.04
N MET A 31 4.30 38.68 -1.23
CA MET A 31 3.48 39.86 -1.52
C MET A 31 2.12 39.82 -0.84
N GLU A 32 1.43 38.69 -0.91
CA GLU A 32 0.17 38.50 -0.18
C GLU A 32 0.39 38.59 1.34
N LEU A 33 1.51 38.04 1.84
CA LEU A 33 1.80 38.08 3.29
C LEU A 33 2.03 39.51 3.75
N ARG A 34 2.65 40.31 2.89
CA ARG A 34 2.83 41.74 3.08
C ARG A 34 1.48 42.47 3.12
N GLN A 35 0.59 42.19 2.18
CA GLN A 35 -0.75 42.79 2.13
C GLN A 35 -1.56 42.44 3.38
N VAL A 36 -1.64 41.16 3.76
CA VAL A 36 -2.33 40.76 4.99
C VAL A 36 -1.74 41.42 6.22
N TYR A 37 -0.41 41.56 6.28
CA TYR A 37 0.23 42.27 7.38
C TYR A 37 -0.19 43.74 7.44
N TYR A 38 -0.07 44.50 6.35
CA TYR A 38 -0.34 45.94 6.38
C TYR A 38 -1.84 46.28 6.38
N ASP A 39 -2.64 45.57 5.61
CA ASP A 39 -4.02 45.96 5.31
C ASP A 39 -5.02 45.42 6.33
N LYS A 40 -4.70 44.28 6.95
CA LYS A 40 -5.56 43.61 7.92
C LYS A 40 -5.00 43.67 9.34
N PHE A 41 -3.81 43.12 9.58
CA PHE A 41 -3.26 43.00 10.94
C PHE A 41 -2.70 44.31 11.50
N LYS A 42 -1.98 45.10 10.70
CA LYS A 42 -1.32 46.31 11.20
C LYS A 42 -2.33 47.38 11.65
N LYS A 43 -3.54 47.37 11.08
CA LYS A 43 -4.62 48.28 11.47
C LYS A 43 -5.23 47.96 12.83
N THR A 44 -5.10 46.72 13.32
CA THR A 44 -5.63 46.30 14.63
C THR A 44 -4.65 46.57 15.77
N LEU A 45 -3.42 47.00 15.47
CA LEU A 45 -2.42 47.37 16.47
C LEU A 45 -2.61 48.82 16.94
N ASP A 46 -2.46 49.05 18.25
CA ASP A 46 -2.57 50.39 18.83
C ASP A 46 -1.50 51.35 18.26
N ARG A 47 -1.95 52.55 17.88
CA ARG A 47 -1.12 53.64 17.31
C ARG A 47 -0.06 54.14 18.29
N SER A 48 -0.21 53.87 19.58
CA SER A 48 0.75 54.21 20.63
C SER A 48 2.00 53.30 20.63
N THR A 49 1.95 52.13 19.98
CA THR A 49 3.04 51.13 20.02
C THR A 49 4.09 51.35 18.92
N PRO A 50 5.38 51.06 19.18
CA PRO A 50 6.42 51.24 18.18
C PRO A 50 6.24 50.26 17.00
N THR A 51 6.11 50.82 15.81
CA THR A 51 5.75 50.06 14.60
C THR A 51 6.86 49.09 14.17
N VAL A 52 6.45 47.89 13.73
CA VAL A 52 7.35 46.87 13.19
C VAL A 52 7.20 46.84 11.67
N SER A 53 8.31 46.76 10.92
CA SER A 53 8.26 46.66 9.47
C SER A 53 7.99 45.23 9.01
N PHE A 54 7.34 45.05 7.86
CA PHE A 54 7.09 43.72 7.30
C PHE A 54 8.38 42.91 7.12
N SER A 55 9.48 43.53 6.69
CA SER A 55 10.77 42.85 6.57
C SER A 55 11.25 42.26 7.92
N THR A 56 10.95 42.94 9.02
CA THR A 56 11.26 42.46 10.38
C THR A 56 10.33 41.31 10.77
N ILE A 57 9.03 41.40 10.48
CA ILE A 57 8.06 40.33 10.72
C ILE A 57 8.44 39.08 9.94
N LEU A 58 8.71 39.22 8.64
CA LEU A 58 9.12 38.13 7.77
C LEU A 58 10.43 37.50 8.25
N PHE A 59 11.40 38.32 8.68
CA PHE A 59 12.65 37.83 9.27
C PHE A 59 12.40 37.04 10.56
N GLN A 60 11.54 37.54 11.46
CA GLN A 60 11.21 36.87 12.71
C GLN A 60 10.40 35.58 12.46
N LEU A 61 9.47 35.55 11.51
CA LEU A 61 8.74 34.34 11.12
C LEU A 61 9.68 33.25 10.58
N LYS A 62 10.66 33.64 9.75
CA LYS A 62 11.73 32.75 9.28
C LYS A 62 12.62 32.27 10.43
N ARG A 63 13.01 33.17 11.35
CA ARG A 63 13.82 32.84 12.54
C ARG A 63 13.08 31.91 13.50
N MET A 64 11.78 32.12 13.68
CA MET A 64 10.86 31.26 14.43
C MET A 64 10.54 29.95 13.68
N LYS A 65 11.04 29.80 12.44
CA LYS A 65 10.86 28.62 11.57
C LYS A 65 9.39 28.27 11.36
N LYS A 66 8.55 29.30 11.25
CA LYS A 66 7.11 29.18 10.99
C LYS A 66 6.80 29.07 9.50
N LEU A 67 7.67 29.64 8.66
CA LEU A 67 7.59 29.56 7.21
C LEU A 67 8.97 29.58 6.56
N VAL A 68 9.06 29.09 5.33
CA VAL A 68 10.23 29.19 4.45
C VAL A 68 9.76 29.56 3.05
N LYS A 69 10.61 30.25 2.27
CA LYS A 69 10.36 30.49 0.84
C LYS A 69 10.71 29.22 0.06
N CYS A 70 9.90 28.82 -0.91
CA CYS A 70 10.21 27.70 -1.78
C CYS A 70 11.55 27.93 -2.51
N LYS A 71 12.35 26.87 -2.66
CA LYS A 71 13.71 26.93 -3.20
C LYS A 71 13.81 26.65 -4.69
N ASP A 72 12.68 26.29 -5.31
CA ASP A 72 12.47 26.10 -6.75
C ASP A 72 12.51 27.42 -7.56
N GLY A 73 12.73 28.57 -6.91
CA GLY A 73 12.74 29.89 -7.53
C GLY A 73 11.38 30.59 -7.56
N SER A 74 10.30 29.94 -7.12
CA SER A 74 8.99 30.57 -6.94
C SER A 74 8.98 31.56 -5.78
N ASP A 75 8.08 32.55 -5.77
CA ASP A 75 7.89 33.46 -4.60
C ASP A 75 6.97 32.85 -3.52
N THR A 76 6.77 31.54 -3.59
CA THR A 76 5.83 30.77 -2.77
C THR A 76 6.36 30.59 -1.35
N LEU A 77 5.47 30.76 -0.37
CA LEU A 77 5.73 30.56 1.05
C LEU A 77 5.15 29.23 1.50
N LEU A 78 5.96 28.45 2.20
CA LEU A 78 5.58 27.17 2.75
C LEU A 78 5.60 27.23 4.28
N TYR A 79 4.52 26.78 4.91
CA TYR A 79 4.25 26.88 6.34
C TYR A 79 4.43 25.50 6.99
N PHE A 80 5.15 25.38 8.12
CA PHE A 80 5.54 24.06 8.68
C PHE A 80 5.53 23.97 10.21
N GLU A 81 5.54 22.72 10.68
CA GLU A 81 5.86 22.34 12.06
C GLU A 81 7.26 21.70 12.13
N ARG A 82 8.06 22.06 13.14
CA ARG A 82 9.46 21.66 13.24
C ARG A 82 9.64 20.41 14.11
N LYS A 83 10.20 19.34 13.54
CA LYS A 83 10.80 18.21 14.28
C LYS A 83 12.32 18.19 14.07
N GLY A 84 13.10 18.73 15.02
CA GLY A 84 14.57 18.71 14.98
C GLY A 84 15.23 19.69 13.99
N ARG A 85 16.16 19.21 13.15
CA ARG A 85 16.91 20.03 12.17
C ARG A 85 16.26 20.09 10.78
N ARG A 86 15.40 19.12 10.44
CA ARG A 86 14.72 19.00 9.14
C ARG A 86 13.26 19.47 9.21
N LEU A 87 12.68 19.84 8.07
CA LEU A 87 11.27 20.22 7.95
C LEU A 87 10.48 19.06 7.36
N VAL A 88 9.50 18.54 8.11
CA VAL A 88 8.63 17.45 7.66
C VAL A 88 7.40 18.06 7.00
N LEU A 89 7.24 17.79 5.70
CA LEU A 89 6.17 18.33 4.87
C LEU A 89 4.94 17.43 4.87
N ALA A 90 5.17 16.13 4.77
CA ALA A 90 4.15 15.10 4.74
C ALA A 90 4.72 13.82 5.36
N VAL A 91 3.87 13.06 6.05
CA VAL A 91 4.20 11.72 6.57
C VAL A 91 3.14 10.73 6.10
N ASP A 92 3.55 9.48 5.99
CA ASP A 92 2.65 8.37 5.66
C ASP A 92 1.53 8.25 6.71
N GLN A 93 0.29 8.41 6.27
CA GLN A 93 -0.88 8.38 7.15
C GLN A 93 -1.13 6.99 7.76
N SER A 94 -0.81 5.92 7.03
CA SER A 94 -0.97 4.54 7.52
C SER A 94 -0.06 4.30 8.74
N PHE A 95 1.15 4.86 8.71
CA PHE A 95 2.09 4.79 9.82
C PHE A 95 1.62 5.58 11.03
N VAL A 96 1.11 6.80 10.81
CA VAL A 96 0.59 7.66 11.88
C VAL A 96 -0.53 6.96 12.64
N GLN A 97 -1.50 6.37 11.92
CA GLN A 97 -2.59 5.61 12.50
C GLN A 97 -2.11 4.38 13.26
N ARG A 98 -1.19 3.59 12.67
CA ARG A 98 -0.62 2.41 13.33
C ARG A 98 0.06 2.78 14.65
N LYS A 99 0.84 3.86 14.67
CA LYS A 99 1.51 4.35 15.88
C LYS A 99 0.51 4.75 16.97
N GLN A 100 -0.58 5.41 16.59
CA GLN A 100 -1.63 5.80 17.54
C GLN A 100 -2.34 4.58 18.11
N ARG A 101 -2.68 3.58 17.27
CA ARG A 101 -3.27 2.32 17.72
C ARG A 101 -2.36 1.59 18.72
N ILE A 102 -1.06 1.49 18.43
CA ILE A 102 -0.10 0.89 19.37
C ILE A 102 -0.08 1.67 20.70
N ALA A 103 -0.05 3.00 20.64
CA ALA A 103 -0.07 3.83 21.85
C ALA A 103 -1.40 3.76 22.63
N ALA A 104 -2.53 3.52 21.96
CA ALA A 104 -3.84 3.30 22.59
C ALA A 104 -3.93 1.92 23.25
N LYS A 105 -3.43 0.87 22.57
CA LYS A 105 -3.28 -0.48 23.14
C LYS A 105 -2.39 -0.50 24.38
N GLU A 106 -1.26 0.21 24.35
CA GLU A 106 -0.38 0.37 25.52
C GLU A 106 -1.03 1.12 26.68
N LYS A 107 -2.06 1.93 26.41
CA LYS A 107 -2.85 2.65 27.42
C LYS A 107 -4.11 1.90 27.88
N GLY A 108 -4.40 0.74 27.30
CA GLY A 108 -5.61 -0.03 27.63
C GLY A 108 -6.92 0.64 27.18
N GLU A 109 -6.86 1.50 26.16
CA GLU A 109 -8.01 2.28 25.67
C GLU A 109 -8.68 1.67 24.43
N ASP A 110 -8.21 0.52 23.93
CA ASP A 110 -8.63 -0.05 22.64
C ASP A 110 -9.34 -1.41 22.83
N ASP A 111 -10.67 -1.40 22.79
CA ASP A 111 -11.56 -2.57 22.76
C ASP A 111 -12.11 -2.73 21.33
N GLU A 112 -11.27 -3.18 20.39
CA GLU A 112 -11.77 -3.66 19.09
C GLU A 112 -11.18 -5.01 18.68
N LYS A 113 -12.13 -5.90 18.35
CA LYS A 113 -11.93 -7.24 17.81
C LYS A 113 -11.22 -7.14 16.46
N GLU A 114 -10.23 -8.00 16.24
CA GLU A 114 -9.70 -8.25 14.90
C GLU A 114 -10.88 -8.60 13.97
N VAL A 115 -11.05 -7.79 12.93
CA VAL A 115 -11.91 -8.12 11.79
C VAL A 115 -11.21 -9.26 11.06
N ASP A 116 -11.58 -10.48 11.44
CA ASP A 116 -11.33 -11.69 10.66
C ASP A 116 -12.20 -11.59 9.40
N GLU A 117 -11.56 -11.44 8.23
CA GLU A 117 -12.18 -11.42 6.89
C GLU A 117 -12.76 -12.78 6.47
N THR A 118 -13.30 -13.55 7.42
CA THR A 118 -14.19 -14.67 7.15
C THR A 118 -15.61 -14.29 7.54
N GLU A 119 -16.17 -13.33 6.82
CA GLU A 119 -17.63 -13.23 6.70
C GLU A 119 -18.13 -14.54 6.09
N ARG A 120 -18.51 -15.46 6.99
CA ARG A 120 -19.19 -16.69 6.64
C ARG A 120 -20.53 -16.30 6.02
N ASP A 121 -20.62 -16.45 4.70
CA ASP A 121 -21.87 -16.46 3.96
C ASP A 121 -22.88 -17.35 4.68
N LYS A 122 -23.87 -16.71 5.31
CA LYS A 122 -25.07 -17.38 5.81
C LYS A 122 -25.94 -17.69 4.61
N HIS A 123 -25.63 -18.78 3.92
CA HIS A 123 -26.57 -19.33 2.96
C HIS A 123 -27.82 -19.82 3.69
N SER A 124 -28.96 -19.41 3.14
CA SER A 124 -30.33 -19.67 3.55
C SER A 124 -30.56 -21.12 3.98
N GLU A 125 -30.98 -21.29 5.24
CA GLU A 125 -31.59 -22.51 5.74
C GLU A 125 -32.94 -22.70 5.03
N GLN A 126 -32.94 -23.55 4.01
CA GLN A 126 -34.17 -24.19 3.53
C GLN A 126 -34.07 -25.68 3.77
N ASP A 127 -34.90 -26.08 4.72
CA ASP A 127 -35.15 -27.42 5.22
C ASP A 127 -35.64 -28.34 4.09
N SER A 128 -34.85 -29.37 3.77
CA SER A 128 -35.32 -30.58 3.08
C SER A 128 -34.44 -31.76 3.50
N GLY A 129 -35.09 -32.85 3.89
CA GLY A 129 -34.51 -33.93 4.68
C GLY A 129 -33.54 -34.88 3.96
N ASP A 130 -32.85 -35.67 4.80
CA ASP A 130 -32.14 -36.92 4.49
C ASP A 130 -31.09 -36.89 3.36
N ASP A 131 -30.30 -35.81 3.20
CA ASP A 131 -29.03 -35.91 2.47
C ASP A 131 -27.87 -36.33 3.41
N PRO A 132 -27.40 -37.59 3.37
CA PRO A 132 -26.29 -38.06 4.21
C PRO A 132 -24.98 -37.29 3.97
N VAL A 133 -24.80 -36.65 2.80
CA VAL A 133 -23.62 -35.81 2.54
C VAL A 133 -23.67 -34.51 3.35
N LEU A 134 -24.87 -33.92 3.47
CA LEU A 134 -25.07 -32.69 4.23
C LEU A 134 -24.86 -32.92 5.74
N GLU A 135 -25.26 -34.10 6.25
CA GLU A 135 -24.97 -34.50 7.62
C GLU A 135 -23.46 -34.69 7.87
N LEU A 136 -22.77 -35.39 6.96
CA LEU A 136 -21.31 -35.57 7.02
C LEU A 136 -20.59 -34.22 6.97
N LYS A 137 -21.06 -33.28 6.15
CA LYS A 137 -20.54 -31.92 6.08
C LYS A 137 -20.72 -31.19 7.43
N LYS A 138 -21.91 -31.24 8.03
CA LYS A 138 -22.17 -30.66 9.37
C LYS A 138 -21.27 -31.27 10.45
N LEU A 139 -21.14 -32.60 10.45
CA LEU A 139 -20.29 -33.34 11.39
C LEU A 139 -18.82 -32.97 11.23
N PHE A 140 -18.34 -32.87 9.98
CA PHE A 140 -16.99 -32.46 9.66
C PHE A 140 -16.69 -31.03 10.13
N LEU A 141 -17.58 -30.06 9.88
CA LEU A 141 -17.41 -28.68 10.36
C LEU A 141 -17.34 -28.59 11.89
N LYS A 142 -18.10 -29.43 12.61
CA LYS A 142 -18.17 -29.41 14.08
C LYS A 142 -16.99 -30.12 14.77
N HIS A 143 -16.41 -31.13 14.13
CA HIS A 143 -15.45 -32.05 14.77
C HIS A 143 -14.16 -32.27 13.96
N LYS A 144 -13.80 -31.32 13.08
CA LYS A 144 -12.67 -31.40 12.13
C LYS A 144 -11.41 -32.05 12.71
N GLU A 145 -10.89 -31.53 13.82
CA GLU A 145 -9.63 -32.01 14.43
C GLU A 145 -9.68 -33.48 14.85
N SER A 146 -10.81 -33.92 15.41
CA SER A 146 -11.01 -35.32 15.78
C SER A 146 -11.13 -36.22 14.57
N LEU A 147 -11.72 -35.74 13.46
CA LEU A 147 -11.91 -36.55 12.26
C LEU A 147 -10.61 -36.81 11.52
N ILE A 148 -9.61 -35.94 11.63
CA ILE A 148 -8.32 -36.11 10.94
C ILE A 148 -7.52 -37.29 11.49
N GLN A 149 -7.72 -37.63 12.76
CA GLN A 149 -6.95 -38.67 13.42
C GLN A 149 -7.32 -40.06 12.90
N ASP A 150 -6.31 -40.94 12.83
CA ASP A 150 -6.52 -42.38 12.69
C ASP A 150 -7.24 -42.93 13.93
N LYS A 151 -8.11 -43.93 13.74
CA LYS A 151 -8.97 -44.43 14.81
C LYS A 151 -9.10 -45.94 14.73
N HIS A 152 -9.22 -46.58 15.89
CA HIS A 152 -9.60 -47.99 15.99
C HIS A 152 -8.68 -48.96 15.20
N GLY A 153 -7.39 -48.61 15.08
CA GLY A 153 -6.42 -49.40 14.31
C GLY A 153 -6.55 -49.25 12.79
N VAL A 154 -7.43 -48.38 12.30
CA VAL A 154 -7.57 -48.04 10.88
C VAL A 154 -6.82 -46.77 10.56
N ARG A 155 -5.94 -46.83 9.55
CA ARG A 155 -5.16 -45.71 9.03
C ARG A 155 -5.48 -45.48 7.56
N VAL A 156 -5.78 -44.24 7.20
CA VAL A 156 -5.93 -43.83 5.80
C VAL A 156 -4.66 -43.06 5.40
N CYS A 157 -3.96 -43.48 4.35
CA CYS A 157 -2.67 -42.89 3.99
C CYS A 157 -2.37 -42.98 2.49
N SER A 158 -1.49 -42.11 2.03
CA SER A 158 -0.91 -42.09 0.69
C SER A 158 0.61 -41.90 0.77
N ASP A 159 1.32 -42.17 -0.33
CA ASP A 159 2.73 -41.80 -0.49
C ASP A 159 2.97 -40.28 -0.51
N LEU A 160 1.90 -39.49 -0.70
CA LEU A 160 1.92 -38.02 -0.68
C LEU A 160 1.45 -37.43 0.67
N ASP A 161 1.41 -38.23 1.73
CA ASP A 161 1.00 -37.78 3.07
C ASP A 161 1.91 -36.66 3.62
N ARG A 162 1.26 -35.65 4.22
CA ARG A 162 1.85 -34.57 4.99
C ARG A 162 1.20 -34.54 6.39
N GLU A 163 1.59 -33.58 7.21
CA GLU A 163 1.03 -33.39 8.54
C GLU A 163 -0.49 -33.11 8.49
N HIS A 164 -1.20 -33.45 9.57
CA HIS A 164 -2.63 -33.17 9.73
C HIS A 164 -3.56 -33.78 8.64
N GLY A 165 -3.22 -34.96 8.14
CA GLY A 165 -4.07 -35.73 7.21
C GLY A 165 -4.17 -35.10 5.81
N LEU A 166 -3.21 -34.25 5.46
CA LEU A 166 -3.06 -33.65 4.15
C LEU A 166 -2.35 -34.62 3.20
N ILE A 167 -2.83 -34.71 1.96
CA ILE A 167 -2.26 -35.47 0.86
C ILE A 167 -1.94 -34.46 -0.24
N ASP A 168 -0.66 -34.20 -0.44
CA ASP A 168 -0.17 -33.05 -1.22
C ASP A 168 0.36 -33.46 -2.60
N PHE A 169 -0.43 -33.15 -3.63
CA PHE A 169 -0.06 -33.38 -5.02
C PHE A 169 1.04 -32.41 -5.50
N GLY A 170 1.34 -31.36 -4.74
CA GLY A 170 2.34 -30.35 -5.07
C GLY A 170 1.91 -29.45 -6.22
N GLN A 171 2.90 -28.86 -6.88
CA GLN A 171 2.71 -28.01 -8.05
C GLN A 171 2.65 -28.85 -9.33
N MET A 172 1.77 -28.46 -10.23
CA MET A 172 1.56 -29.13 -11.51
C MET A 172 1.29 -28.10 -12.61
N GLN A 173 1.97 -28.25 -13.75
CA GLN A 173 1.72 -27.37 -14.91
C GLN A 173 0.36 -27.71 -15.54
N LEU A 174 -0.37 -26.69 -16.00
CA LEU A 174 -1.66 -26.89 -16.71
C LEU A 174 -1.53 -27.72 -17.99
N THR A 175 -0.33 -27.82 -18.57
CA THR A 175 -0.03 -28.60 -19.77
C THR A 175 0.21 -30.08 -19.48
N GLU A 176 0.41 -30.46 -18.22
CA GLU A 176 0.60 -31.85 -17.82
C GLU A 176 -0.71 -32.65 -17.85
N SER A 177 -0.61 -33.97 -18.00
CA SER A 177 -1.76 -34.82 -18.27
C SER A 177 -2.67 -35.04 -17.05
N ALA A 178 -2.14 -35.64 -15.99
CA ALA A 178 -2.74 -35.78 -14.66
C ALA A 178 -1.71 -36.44 -13.71
N LYS A 179 -1.74 -36.11 -12.41
CA LYS A 179 -0.95 -36.80 -11.39
C LYS A 179 -1.83 -37.79 -10.64
N ILE A 180 -1.36 -39.01 -10.46
CA ILE A 180 -2.14 -40.10 -9.84
C ILE A 180 -1.38 -40.64 -8.64
N THR A 181 -2.09 -40.82 -7.52
CA THR A 181 -1.61 -41.50 -6.30
C THR A 181 -2.65 -42.51 -5.81
N GLU A 182 -2.23 -43.41 -4.94
CA GLU A 182 -3.08 -44.37 -4.27
C GLU A 182 -3.29 -43.98 -2.80
N ILE A 183 -4.55 -43.82 -2.40
CA ILE A 183 -4.99 -43.68 -1.02
C ILE A 183 -5.34 -45.08 -0.51
N THR A 184 -4.62 -45.52 0.51
CA THR A 184 -4.76 -46.84 1.11
C THR A 184 -5.40 -46.73 2.48
N VAL A 185 -6.46 -47.50 2.68
CA VAL A 185 -7.10 -47.74 3.98
C VAL A 185 -6.54 -49.02 4.56
N ASN A 186 -5.68 -48.91 5.56
CA ASN A 186 -5.01 -50.03 6.23
C ASN A 186 -5.76 -50.37 7.53
N ASN A 187 -6.19 -51.62 7.68
CA ASN A 187 -6.73 -52.13 8.93
C ASN A 187 -5.64 -52.89 9.72
N ALA A 188 -5.00 -52.21 10.67
CA ALA A 188 -4.04 -52.80 11.61
C ALA A 188 -4.72 -53.19 12.95
N GLY A 189 -6.05 -53.10 13.04
CA GLY A 189 -6.82 -53.53 14.19
C GLY A 189 -6.91 -55.05 14.33
N THR A 190 -7.54 -55.50 15.41
CA THR A 190 -7.72 -56.94 15.72
C THR A 190 -8.94 -57.55 15.04
N GLY A 191 -9.95 -56.74 14.71
CA GLY A 191 -11.19 -57.15 14.07
C GLY A 191 -11.33 -56.69 12.62
N ALA A 192 -12.30 -57.24 11.90
CA ALA A 192 -12.66 -56.74 10.58
C ALA A 192 -13.45 -55.41 10.72
N VAL A 193 -13.20 -54.47 9.81
CA VAL A 193 -13.91 -53.19 9.75
C VAL A 193 -14.66 -53.09 8.43
N LYS A 194 -15.86 -52.51 8.47
CA LYS A 194 -16.66 -52.22 7.29
C LYS A 194 -16.46 -50.77 6.86
N LEU A 195 -15.91 -50.54 5.67
CA LEU A 195 -15.95 -49.25 5.00
C LEU A 195 -17.33 -49.11 4.34
N LYS A 196 -18.19 -48.26 4.91
CA LYS A 196 -19.56 -48.02 4.42
C LYS A 196 -19.55 -47.17 3.15
N ARG A 197 -18.82 -46.06 3.20
CA ARG A 197 -18.64 -45.13 2.09
C ARG A 197 -17.44 -44.22 2.34
N PHE A 198 -17.02 -43.50 1.30
CA PHE A 198 -16.24 -42.29 1.45
C PHE A 198 -16.80 -41.20 0.54
N VAL A 199 -16.73 -39.95 0.98
CA VAL A 199 -17.39 -38.81 0.32
C VAL A 199 -16.41 -37.66 0.17
N ALA A 200 -16.28 -37.16 -1.06
CA ALA A 200 -15.62 -35.89 -1.36
C ALA A 200 -16.60 -34.75 -1.02
N LEU A 201 -16.32 -33.99 0.04
CA LEU A 201 -17.17 -32.87 0.45
C LEU A 201 -16.93 -31.68 -0.48
N ASP A 202 -18.00 -31.05 -0.98
CA ASP A 202 -17.91 -29.93 -1.93
C ASP A 202 -17.02 -30.26 -3.13
N SER A 203 -17.33 -31.38 -3.80
CA SER A 203 -16.49 -31.96 -4.85
C SER A 203 -16.07 -30.94 -5.90
N VAL A 204 -14.76 -30.79 -6.11
CA VAL A 204 -14.20 -30.03 -7.23
C VAL A 204 -13.87 -30.97 -8.38
N SER A 205 -13.91 -30.47 -9.62
CA SER A 205 -13.62 -31.27 -10.82
C SER A 205 -12.15 -31.65 -10.97
N ASP A 206 -11.26 -30.94 -10.29
CA ASP A 206 -9.80 -31.08 -10.41
C ASP A 206 -9.27 -32.34 -9.71
N PHE A 207 -10.04 -32.89 -8.78
CA PHE A 207 -9.76 -34.16 -8.12
C PHE A 207 -10.76 -35.22 -8.54
N MET A 208 -10.26 -36.37 -9.00
CA MET A 208 -11.07 -37.53 -9.33
C MET A 208 -10.69 -38.71 -8.46
N LEU A 209 -11.67 -39.29 -7.76
CA LEU A 209 -11.50 -40.48 -6.94
C LEU A 209 -12.15 -41.67 -7.64
N SER A 210 -11.44 -42.79 -7.71
CA SER A 210 -11.96 -44.04 -8.25
C SER A 210 -11.50 -45.24 -7.45
N ASP A 211 -12.34 -46.25 -7.34
CA ASP A 211 -12.03 -47.47 -6.59
C ASP A 211 -12.62 -48.70 -7.28
N LYS A 212 -12.02 -49.87 -7.04
CA LYS A 212 -12.36 -51.12 -7.75
C LYS A 212 -13.80 -51.59 -7.53
N HIS A 213 -14.43 -51.20 -6.41
CA HIS A 213 -15.76 -51.66 -6.04
C HIS A 213 -16.82 -50.57 -6.15
N SER A 214 -16.43 -49.39 -6.66
CA SER A 214 -17.26 -48.20 -6.84
C SER A 214 -18.05 -47.83 -5.59
N VAL A 215 -17.37 -47.81 -4.44
CA VAL A 215 -17.91 -47.42 -3.13
C VAL A 215 -18.45 -45.97 -3.15
N THR A 216 -18.11 -45.18 -4.18
CA THR A 216 -18.41 -43.76 -4.36
C THR A 216 -19.66 -43.40 -5.17
N LEU A 217 -20.35 -44.34 -5.83
CA LEU A 217 -21.46 -44.01 -6.72
C LEU A 217 -22.75 -43.67 -5.95
N MET A 218 -22.92 -42.39 -5.60
CA MET A 218 -24.15 -41.80 -5.05
C MET A 218 -25.34 -41.76 -6.04
N GLY A 219 -25.30 -42.55 -7.11
CA GLY A 219 -26.39 -42.73 -8.09
C GLY A 219 -26.78 -44.19 -8.34
N GLY A 220 -26.11 -45.16 -7.70
CA GLY A 220 -26.45 -46.58 -7.81
C GLY A 220 -27.38 -47.03 -6.68
N LYS A 221 -28.41 -47.84 -6.96
CA LYS A 221 -29.41 -48.33 -5.99
C LYS A 221 -28.86 -49.18 -4.83
N VAL A 222 -27.55 -49.40 -4.70
CA VAL A 222 -26.94 -50.20 -3.61
C VAL A 222 -25.55 -49.68 -3.27
N ASN A 223 -25.37 -49.10 -2.07
CA ASN A 223 -24.05 -48.85 -1.50
C ASN A 223 -23.39 -50.19 -1.15
N LYS A 224 -22.30 -50.55 -1.84
CA LYS A 224 -21.53 -51.76 -1.51
C LYS A 224 -20.62 -51.47 -0.32
N VAL A 225 -20.97 -52.03 0.83
CA VAL A 225 -20.14 -52.00 2.03
C VAL A 225 -18.95 -52.96 1.84
N ILE A 226 -17.73 -52.46 2.04
CA ILE A 226 -16.50 -53.25 1.89
C ILE A 226 -16.03 -53.71 3.26
N LYS A 227 -15.90 -55.03 3.44
CA LYS A 227 -15.29 -55.62 4.63
C LYS A 227 -13.78 -55.69 4.45
N ILE A 228 -13.03 -55.04 5.34
CA ILE A 228 -11.57 -55.02 5.37
C ILE A 228 -11.11 -55.86 6.57
N PRO A 229 -10.64 -57.10 6.35
CA PRO A 229 -10.14 -57.95 7.43
C PRO A 229 -8.92 -57.33 8.16
N ALA A 230 -8.67 -57.79 9.38
CA ALA A 230 -7.47 -57.43 10.12
C ALA A 230 -6.20 -57.76 9.30
N GLY A 231 -5.26 -56.83 9.25
CA GLY A 231 -4.02 -56.93 8.47
C GLY A 231 -4.19 -56.79 6.95
N LYS A 232 -5.38 -56.43 6.46
CA LYS A 232 -5.65 -56.17 5.04
C LYS A 232 -5.87 -54.69 4.78
N SER A 233 -5.79 -54.35 3.49
CA SER A 233 -5.87 -52.97 3.03
C SER A 233 -6.85 -52.84 1.86
N TYR A 234 -7.45 -51.67 1.74
CA TYR A 234 -8.27 -51.26 0.61
C TYR A 234 -7.63 -50.07 -0.09
N SER A 235 -7.61 -50.06 -1.42
CA SER A 235 -6.99 -48.98 -2.18
C SER A 235 -7.98 -48.19 -3.02
N ILE A 236 -7.76 -46.89 -3.07
CA ILE A 236 -8.54 -45.89 -3.81
C ILE A 236 -7.56 -45.07 -4.63
N GLN A 237 -7.81 -44.94 -5.93
CA GLN A 237 -7.00 -44.08 -6.80
C GLN A 237 -7.50 -42.64 -6.69
N ALA A 238 -6.56 -41.72 -6.49
CA ALA A 238 -6.81 -40.29 -6.49
C ALA A 238 -5.99 -39.64 -7.61
N LEU A 239 -6.68 -38.92 -8.49
CA LEU A 239 -6.11 -38.22 -9.62
C LEU A 239 -6.30 -36.71 -9.40
N PHE A 240 -5.24 -35.95 -9.62
CA PHE A 240 -5.26 -34.48 -9.65
C PHE A 240 -4.93 -33.98 -11.06
N LYS A 241 -5.80 -33.13 -11.60
CA LYS A 241 -5.59 -32.41 -12.85
C LYS A 241 -6.15 -30.98 -12.69
N PRO A 242 -5.30 -29.97 -12.50
CA PRO A 242 -5.77 -28.60 -12.36
C PRO A 242 -6.40 -28.09 -13.66
N SER A 243 -7.59 -27.54 -13.57
CA SER A 243 -8.31 -26.90 -14.68
C SER A 243 -7.91 -25.43 -14.89
N SER A 244 -7.34 -24.78 -13.88
CA SER A 244 -6.95 -23.37 -13.89
C SER A 244 -5.79 -23.10 -12.91
N LEU A 245 -5.24 -21.88 -12.97
CA LEU A 245 -4.21 -21.43 -12.04
C LEU A 245 -4.79 -21.25 -10.63
N GLY A 246 -4.11 -21.76 -9.60
CA GLY A 246 -4.55 -21.59 -8.21
C GLY A 246 -4.28 -22.78 -7.31
N GLU A 247 -4.75 -22.69 -6.07
CA GLU A 247 -4.69 -23.76 -5.06
C GLU A 247 -6.05 -24.46 -4.98
N PHE A 248 -6.05 -25.79 -5.10
CA PHE A 248 -7.24 -26.63 -5.07
C PHE A 248 -7.23 -27.50 -3.82
N LYS A 249 -8.38 -27.63 -3.15
CA LYS A 249 -8.53 -28.40 -1.91
C LYS A 249 -9.77 -29.28 -1.98
N GLN A 250 -9.61 -30.54 -1.61
CA GLN A 250 -10.70 -31.52 -1.56
C GLN A 250 -10.70 -32.28 -0.24
N PRO A 251 -11.60 -31.96 0.71
CA PRO A 251 -11.84 -32.79 1.87
C PRO A 251 -12.52 -34.10 1.47
N ILE A 252 -12.06 -35.21 2.03
CA ILE A 252 -12.63 -36.55 1.87
C ILE A 252 -12.91 -37.12 3.25
N VAL A 253 -14.13 -37.58 3.48
CA VAL A 253 -14.53 -38.22 4.73
C VAL A 253 -14.86 -39.69 4.48
N PHE A 254 -14.23 -40.57 5.25
CA PHE A 254 -14.43 -42.02 5.23
C PHE A 254 -15.32 -42.42 6.40
N GLU A 255 -16.37 -43.20 6.12
CA GLU A 255 -17.31 -43.71 7.13
C GLU A 255 -17.06 -45.20 7.37
N PHE A 256 -16.73 -45.55 8.61
CA PHE A 256 -16.42 -46.92 9.05
C PHE A 256 -17.42 -47.43 10.07
N GLU A 257 -17.63 -48.74 10.10
CA GLU A 257 -18.42 -49.47 11.10
C GLU A 257 -17.60 -50.67 11.65
N GLU A 258 -17.51 -50.80 12.97
CA GLU A 258 -16.92 -51.96 13.65
C GLU A 258 -17.89 -53.16 13.70
N GLU A 259 -17.36 -54.38 13.67
CA GLU A 259 -18.14 -55.62 13.76
C GLU A 259 -18.06 -56.23 15.17
N GLU A 260 -19.14 -56.08 15.96
CA GLU A 260 -19.43 -56.65 17.29
C GLU A 260 -18.37 -56.42 18.41
N PRO A 261 -18.77 -56.32 19.70
CA PRO A 261 -20.11 -56.47 20.29
C PRO A 261 -20.98 -55.20 20.27
N THR A 262 -20.45 -54.06 19.83
CA THR A 262 -21.21 -52.81 19.68
C THR A 262 -21.01 -52.25 18.27
N VAL A 263 -22.08 -52.12 17.49
CA VAL A 263 -22.04 -51.49 16.17
C VAL A 263 -21.78 -49.99 16.37
N ARG A 264 -20.53 -49.55 16.20
CA ARG A 264 -20.14 -48.15 16.32
C ARG A 264 -19.65 -47.62 14.98
N THR A 265 -20.25 -46.52 14.54
CA THR A 265 -19.80 -45.77 13.37
C THR A 265 -18.76 -44.73 13.78
N TYR A 266 -17.69 -44.60 13.01
CA TYR A 266 -16.69 -43.56 13.17
C TYR A 266 -16.18 -43.05 11.82
N HIS A 267 -15.54 -41.89 11.85
CA HIS A 267 -15.13 -41.18 10.65
C HIS A 267 -13.65 -40.81 10.72
N ILE A 268 -12.97 -40.95 9.58
CA ILE A 268 -11.61 -40.45 9.34
C ILE A 268 -11.66 -39.50 8.14
N ALA A 269 -10.97 -38.36 8.20
CA ALA A 269 -10.94 -37.35 7.15
C ALA A 269 -9.51 -37.15 6.61
N ARG A 270 -9.42 -36.91 5.30
CA ARG A 270 -8.19 -36.52 4.60
C ARG A 270 -8.44 -35.31 3.71
N PHE A 271 -7.39 -34.56 3.41
CA PHE A 271 -7.46 -33.40 2.52
C PHE A 271 -6.54 -33.60 1.35
N LEU A 272 -7.08 -33.61 0.13
CA LEU A 272 -6.22 -33.49 -1.04
C LEU A 272 -5.93 -32.00 -1.26
N THR A 273 -4.68 -31.68 -1.56
CA THR A 273 -4.28 -30.35 -2.02
C THR A 273 -3.41 -30.45 -3.26
N GLY A 274 -3.48 -29.45 -4.12
CA GLY A 274 -2.66 -29.36 -5.32
C GLY A 274 -2.70 -27.95 -5.89
N GLN A 275 -1.62 -27.53 -6.55
CA GLN A 275 -1.50 -26.19 -7.13
C GLN A 275 -1.35 -26.28 -8.65
N GLY A 276 -2.27 -25.62 -9.37
CA GLY A 276 -2.14 -25.39 -10.81
C GLY A 276 -1.27 -24.17 -11.08
N THR A 277 -0.22 -24.33 -11.89
CA THR A 277 0.71 -23.25 -12.27
C THR A 277 0.99 -23.24 -13.77
N ASN A 278 1.64 -22.17 -14.24
CA ASN A 278 2.19 -22.03 -15.60
C ASN A 278 3.50 -21.23 -15.57
N GLU A 279 4.16 -21.12 -16.73
CA GLU A 279 5.40 -20.34 -16.89
C GLU A 279 5.25 -18.85 -16.52
N ASP A 280 4.07 -18.27 -16.77
CA ASP A 280 3.80 -16.87 -16.43
C ASP A 280 3.81 -16.65 -14.91
N VAL A 281 3.15 -17.52 -14.15
CA VAL A 281 3.14 -17.47 -12.68
C VAL A 281 4.55 -17.61 -12.14
N GLU A 282 5.36 -18.50 -12.70
CA GLU A 282 6.77 -18.66 -12.32
C GLU A 282 7.59 -17.40 -12.58
N SER A 283 7.33 -16.70 -13.70
CA SER A 283 8.04 -15.47 -14.07
C SER A 283 7.77 -14.29 -13.12
N ILE A 284 6.61 -14.28 -12.45
CA ILE A 284 6.21 -13.22 -11.52
C ILE A 284 6.43 -13.60 -10.05
N LEU A 285 7.00 -14.77 -9.77
CA LEU A 285 7.31 -15.17 -8.41
C LEU A 285 8.30 -14.18 -7.75
N PRO A 286 8.16 -13.93 -6.43
CA PRO A 286 9.08 -13.05 -5.72
C PRO A 286 10.53 -13.53 -5.87
N THR A 287 11.37 -12.73 -6.53
CA THR A 287 12.80 -13.02 -6.67
C THR A 287 13.58 -12.78 -5.37
N HIS A 288 13.01 -12.02 -4.44
CA HIS A 288 13.63 -11.59 -3.19
C HIS A 288 12.65 -11.77 -2.03
N LYS A 289 13.16 -12.02 -0.83
CA LYS A 289 12.33 -12.07 0.39
C LYS A 289 11.58 -10.76 0.58
N TYR A 290 10.30 -10.86 0.94
CA TYR A 290 9.49 -9.70 1.27
C TYR A 290 10.19 -8.84 2.35
N ARG A 291 10.24 -7.54 2.09
CA ARG A 291 10.69 -6.54 3.05
C ARG A 291 9.58 -5.54 3.21
N HIS A 292 9.28 -5.18 4.45
CA HIS A 292 8.33 -4.10 4.70
C HIS A 292 8.79 -2.82 4.00
N PRO A 293 7.88 -2.08 3.35
CA PRO A 293 8.19 -0.78 2.77
C PRO A 293 8.89 0.11 3.79
N LYS A 294 9.93 0.82 3.33
CA LYS A 294 10.65 1.78 4.18
C LYS A 294 9.66 2.88 4.59
N LEU A 295 9.75 3.35 5.83
CA LEU A 295 8.98 4.52 6.26
C LEU A 295 9.47 5.74 5.50
N VAL A 296 8.58 6.35 4.71
CA VAL A 296 8.92 7.54 3.94
C VAL A 296 8.15 8.76 4.44
N ALA A 297 8.83 9.90 4.36
CA ALA A 297 8.26 11.19 4.66
C ALA A 297 8.86 12.20 3.69
N ARG A 298 8.05 13.16 3.26
CA ARG A 298 8.56 14.29 2.48
C ARG A 298 9.27 15.23 3.43
N VAL A 299 10.60 15.27 3.35
CA VAL A 299 11.44 16.06 4.26
C VAL A 299 12.32 17.00 3.46
N VAL A 300 12.35 18.27 3.86
CA VAL A 300 13.18 19.30 3.23
C VAL A 300 14.19 19.87 4.22
N ASP A 301 15.44 19.97 3.79
CA ASP A 301 16.45 20.74 4.52
C ASP A 301 16.51 22.18 3.98
N PRO A 302 16.07 23.18 4.79
CA PRO A 302 16.11 24.58 4.38
C PRO A 302 17.54 25.14 4.25
N LYS A 303 18.59 24.38 4.53
CA LYS A 303 19.98 24.78 4.29
C LYS A 303 20.55 24.30 2.95
N VAL A 304 20.02 23.23 2.37
CA VAL A 304 20.54 22.65 1.11
C VAL A 304 20.14 23.52 -0.08
N GLN A 305 21.10 24.04 -0.82
CA GLN A 305 20.80 24.87 -1.98
C GLN A 305 20.41 23.99 -3.17
N VAL A 306 19.32 24.34 -3.87
CA VAL A 306 18.92 23.69 -5.11
C VAL A 306 19.45 24.50 -6.30
N ILE A 307 20.19 23.86 -7.18
CA ILE A 307 20.72 24.43 -8.42
C ILE A 307 19.76 24.07 -9.54
N GLY A 308 19.09 25.08 -10.10
CA GLY A 308 18.04 24.90 -11.09
C GLY A 308 18.54 24.31 -12.42
N GLY A 309 17.74 23.40 -12.98
CA GLY A 309 17.97 22.79 -14.29
C GLY A 309 17.47 23.62 -15.46
N ILE A 310 17.52 23.03 -16.66
CA ILE A 310 16.93 23.62 -17.86
C ILE A 310 15.64 22.86 -18.15
N PRO A 311 14.44 23.48 -18.09
CA PRO A 311 13.19 22.79 -18.43
C PRO A 311 13.11 22.51 -19.94
N PRO A 312 12.36 21.46 -20.37
CA PRO A 312 12.12 21.24 -21.78
C PRO A 312 11.37 22.42 -22.41
N PRO A 313 11.58 22.69 -23.72
CA PRO A 313 10.76 23.66 -24.42
C PRO A 313 9.30 23.25 -24.31
N ARG A 314 8.45 24.20 -23.95
CA ARG A 314 7.01 23.98 -23.93
C ARG A 314 6.53 23.84 -25.37
N PRO A 315 5.63 22.88 -25.66
CA PRO A 315 4.92 22.90 -26.95
C PRO A 315 4.23 24.26 -27.11
N ASP A 316 4.16 24.77 -28.33
CA ASP A 316 3.33 25.94 -28.66
C ASP A 316 1.86 25.60 -28.40
N SER A 317 1.45 25.74 -27.14
CA SER A 317 0.10 25.44 -26.71
C SER A 317 -0.81 26.55 -27.22
N LYS A 318 -1.66 26.21 -28.20
CA LYS A 318 -2.74 27.09 -28.66
C LYS A 318 -3.87 27.23 -27.63
N LEU A 319 -3.79 26.52 -26.49
CA LEU A 319 -4.77 26.60 -25.41
C LEU A 319 -4.68 27.97 -24.74
N ARG A 320 -5.71 28.78 -24.96
CA ARG A 320 -5.93 30.03 -24.22
C ARG A 320 -6.79 29.70 -23.01
N TYR A 321 -6.28 29.94 -21.80
CA TYR A 321 -7.07 29.85 -20.58
C TYR A 321 -7.84 31.17 -20.40
N PRO A 322 -9.16 31.21 -20.63
CA PRO A 322 -9.95 32.45 -20.44
C PRO A 322 -9.99 32.85 -18.95
N VAL A 323 -9.81 31.88 -18.05
CA VAL A 323 -9.70 32.10 -16.61
C VAL A 323 -8.41 31.43 -16.13
N PRO A 324 -7.45 32.20 -15.56
CA PRO A 324 -6.29 31.58 -14.93
C PRO A 324 -6.77 30.76 -13.74
N LEU A 325 -6.33 29.50 -13.65
CA LEU A 325 -6.52 28.73 -12.42
C LEU A 325 -5.80 29.44 -11.26
N LYS A 326 -6.14 29.10 -10.03
CA LYS A 326 -5.48 29.58 -8.81
C LYS A 326 -4.53 28.50 -8.30
N ASP A 327 -3.56 28.90 -7.49
CA ASP A 327 -2.66 27.97 -6.83
C ASP A 327 -3.41 27.22 -5.70
N TYR A 328 -3.92 26.02 -5.97
CA TYR A 328 -4.70 25.20 -5.03
C TYR A 328 -3.81 24.48 -3.99
N HIS A 329 -3.04 25.23 -3.20
CA HIS A 329 -2.15 24.65 -2.20
C HIS A 329 -2.89 23.90 -1.08
N ILE A 330 -2.27 22.83 -0.55
CA ILE A 330 -2.82 22.07 0.58
C ILE A 330 -2.94 22.99 1.81
N PRO A 331 -4.12 23.10 2.44
CA PRO A 331 -4.33 23.90 3.64
C PRO A 331 -3.41 23.45 4.79
N PHE A 332 -2.65 24.38 5.40
CA PHE A 332 -1.74 24.08 6.51
C PHE A 332 -2.38 23.35 7.70
N GLN A 333 -3.58 23.73 8.15
CA GLN A 333 -4.25 23.03 9.27
C GLN A 333 -4.55 21.57 8.89
N LEU A 334 -4.99 21.33 7.66
CA LEU A 334 -5.24 19.99 7.16
C LEU A 334 -3.93 19.18 7.15
N ARG A 335 -2.86 19.74 6.57
CA ARG A 335 -1.52 19.12 6.58
C ARG A 335 -1.01 18.84 8.00
N LEU A 336 -1.16 19.80 8.92
CA LEU A 336 -0.70 19.68 10.30
C LEU A 336 -1.47 18.59 11.04
N GLY A 337 -2.80 18.64 10.99
CA GLY A 337 -3.67 17.69 11.65
C GLY A 337 -3.40 16.26 11.15
N LEU A 338 -3.36 16.07 9.84
CA LEU A 338 -3.05 14.77 9.23
C LEU A 338 -1.64 14.29 9.59
N ASN A 339 -0.60 15.14 9.49
CA ASN A 339 0.76 14.75 9.88
C ASN A 339 0.92 14.39 11.37
N GLN A 340 0.01 14.86 12.23
CA GLN A 340 -0.05 14.52 13.65
C GLN A 340 -1.00 13.35 13.95
N GLY A 341 -1.79 12.92 12.97
CA GLY A 341 -2.89 11.96 13.13
C GLY A 341 -4.05 12.52 13.94
N LYS A 342 -4.20 13.84 13.96
CA LYS A 342 -5.23 14.56 14.70
C LYS A 342 -5.94 15.50 13.72
N PRO A 343 -6.75 14.97 12.79
CA PRO A 343 -7.60 15.83 11.98
C PRO A 343 -8.48 16.69 12.89
N SER A 344 -8.85 17.90 12.43
CA SER A 344 -9.79 18.73 13.18
C SER A 344 -11.17 18.08 13.22
N GLU A 345 -11.91 18.26 14.32
CA GLU A 345 -13.31 17.81 14.45
C GLU A 345 -14.15 18.20 13.22
N GLU A 346 -14.03 19.46 12.77
CA GLU A 346 -14.69 19.95 11.55
C GLU A 346 -14.42 19.09 10.30
N LEU A 347 -13.19 18.58 10.17
CA LEU A 347 -12.78 17.76 9.03
C LEU A 347 -13.32 16.33 9.19
N SER A 348 -13.23 15.76 10.40
CA SER A 348 -13.75 14.42 10.68
C SER A 348 -15.25 14.36 10.41
N THR A 349 -16.03 15.30 10.96
CA THR A 349 -17.47 15.40 10.71
C THR A 349 -17.77 15.59 9.22
N LEU A 350 -17.00 16.42 8.51
CA LEU A 350 -17.18 16.62 7.07
C LEU A 350 -16.95 15.34 6.25
N LEU A 351 -15.98 14.52 6.65
CA LEU A 351 -15.64 13.28 5.95
C LEU A 351 -16.68 12.17 6.20
N GLU A 352 -17.26 12.12 7.41
CA GLU A 352 -18.29 11.13 7.81
C GLU A 352 -19.66 11.37 7.17
N LEU A 353 -19.97 12.61 6.75
CA LEU A 353 -21.26 12.93 6.12
C LEU A 353 -21.51 12.10 4.85
N GLU A 354 -22.64 11.41 4.76
CA GLU A 354 -23.03 10.69 3.55
C GLU A 354 -23.24 11.62 2.34
N ILE A 355 -22.91 11.12 1.14
CA ILE A 355 -23.04 11.89 -0.09
C ILE A 355 -24.46 11.68 -0.65
N GLY A 356 -25.35 12.66 -0.43
CA GLY A 356 -26.68 12.71 -1.03
C GLY A 356 -26.75 13.50 -2.34
N LEU A 357 -27.88 13.42 -3.07
CA LEU A 357 -28.12 14.12 -4.35
C LEU A 357 -27.99 15.66 -4.25
N GLN A 358 -28.21 16.23 -3.06
CA GLN A 358 -27.98 17.64 -2.78
C GLN A 358 -27.19 17.76 -1.48
N MET A 359 -25.86 17.84 -1.60
CA MET A 359 -24.96 18.10 -0.47
C MET A 359 -24.40 19.52 -0.57
N PRO A 360 -24.87 20.47 0.25
CA PRO A 360 -24.32 21.83 0.29
C PRO A 360 -22.80 21.84 0.54
N GLN A 361 -22.30 20.89 1.34
CA GLN A 361 -20.89 20.72 1.68
C GLN A 361 -20.10 19.92 0.64
N TYR A 362 -20.72 19.53 -0.49
CA TYR A 362 -20.04 18.75 -1.54
C TYR A 362 -18.71 19.38 -1.99
N PRO A 363 -18.62 20.69 -2.31
CA PRO A 363 -17.37 21.28 -2.74
C PRO A 363 -16.28 21.23 -1.66
N GLU A 364 -16.66 21.45 -0.40
CA GLU A 364 -15.75 21.47 0.75
C GLU A 364 -15.22 20.07 1.05
N LYS A 365 -16.09 19.05 1.00
CA LYS A 365 -15.74 17.65 1.19
C LYS A 365 -14.77 17.17 0.11
N PHE A 366 -15.11 17.35 -1.17
CA PHE A 366 -14.26 16.89 -2.27
C PHE A 366 -12.95 17.70 -2.38
N ALA A 367 -12.97 19.01 -2.10
CA ALA A 367 -11.72 19.78 -2.01
C ALA A 367 -10.81 19.23 -0.90
N SER A 368 -11.38 18.88 0.26
CA SER A 368 -10.61 18.28 1.36
C SER A 368 -10.05 16.90 0.97
N LEU A 369 -10.85 16.04 0.34
CA LEU A 369 -10.40 14.74 -0.17
C LEU A 369 -9.26 14.89 -1.19
N LEU A 370 -9.36 15.81 -2.14
CA LEU A 370 -8.30 16.09 -3.11
C LEU A 370 -7.02 16.60 -2.43
N HIS A 371 -7.15 17.40 -1.37
CA HIS A 371 -5.99 17.86 -0.60
C HIS A 371 -5.35 16.74 0.24
N ILE A 372 -6.15 15.81 0.75
CA ILE A 372 -5.67 14.61 1.45
C ILE A 372 -4.91 13.72 0.48
N GLU A 373 -5.46 13.47 -0.71
CA GLU A 373 -4.82 12.68 -1.76
C GLU A 373 -3.49 13.29 -2.20
N GLU A 374 -3.46 14.59 -2.50
CA GLU A 374 -2.21 15.29 -2.85
C GLU A 374 -1.16 15.17 -1.72
N LEU A 375 -1.59 15.20 -0.45
CA LEU A 375 -0.67 15.05 0.67
C LEU A 375 -0.08 13.63 0.75
N GLN A 376 -0.88 12.61 0.44
CA GLN A 376 -0.42 11.21 0.39
C GLN A 376 0.50 10.99 -0.81
N MET A 377 0.14 11.52 -1.98
CA MET A 377 1.00 11.48 -3.18
C MET A 377 2.39 12.11 -2.94
N GLU A 378 2.46 13.20 -2.16
CA GLU A 378 3.74 13.82 -1.73
C GLU A 378 4.66 12.83 -0.97
N VAL A 379 4.09 11.82 -0.32
CA VAL A 379 4.81 10.76 0.41
C VAL A 379 5.03 9.54 -0.47
N ASP A 380 4.02 9.10 -1.19
CA ASP A 380 4.06 7.88 -2.01
C ASP A 380 5.15 7.93 -3.04
N ILE A 381 5.33 9.08 -3.71
CA ILE A 381 6.38 9.24 -4.72
C ILE A 381 7.79 9.03 -4.16
N ARG A 382 7.97 9.26 -2.86
CA ARG A 382 9.27 9.09 -2.19
C ARG A 382 9.64 7.62 -2.00
N HIS A 383 8.71 6.67 -2.16
CA HIS A 383 9.04 5.24 -2.22
C HIS A 383 9.88 4.87 -3.45
N TYR A 384 9.89 5.74 -4.46
CA TYR A 384 10.70 5.59 -5.67
C TYR A 384 12.00 6.41 -5.62
N ASP A 385 12.33 6.98 -4.45
CA ASP A 385 13.66 7.55 -4.24
C ASP A 385 14.71 6.43 -4.42
N MET A 386 15.79 6.75 -5.12
CA MET A 386 16.86 5.80 -5.40
C MET A 386 18.17 6.27 -4.76
N GLU A 387 18.91 5.33 -4.22
CA GLU A 387 20.25 5.53 -3.68
C GLU A 387 21.27 4.83 -4.60
N ASP A 388 22.48 5.35 -4.66
CA ASP A 388 23.61 4.75 -5.37
C ASP A 388 23.38 4.54 -6.87
N VAL A 389 22.72 5.50 -7.50
CA VAL A 389 22.43 5.46 -8.93
C VAL A 389 23.44 6.27 -9.73
N VAL A 390 23.87 5.71 -10.86
CA VAL A 390 24.73 6.37 -11.85
C VAL A 390 23.89 6.91 -12.99
N LEU A 391 24.16 8.15 -13.40
CA LEU A 391 23.57 8.77 -14.58
C LEU A 391 24.47 8.52 -15.78
N THR A 392 23.92 8.05 -16.89
CA THR A 392 24.71 7.78 -18.10
C THR A 392 24.67 8.99 -19.05
N PRO A 393 25.82 9.58 -19.43
CA PRO A 393 25.82 10.67 -20.42
C PRO A 393 25.36 10.19 -21.80
N GLU A 394 24.37 10.89 -22.39
CA GLU A 394 23.87 10.63 -23.75
C GLU A 394 23.62 11.96 -24.48
N GLY A 395 24.57 12.36 -25.32
CA GLY A 395 24.51 13.63 -26.06
C GLY A 395 24.42 14.84 -25.13
N GLN A 396 23.27 15.51 -25.10
CA GLN A 396 23.00 16.68 -24.25
C GLN A 396 22.25 16.34 -22.95
N PHE A 397 22.00 15.05 -22.70
CA PHE A 397 21.20 14.55 -21.58
C PHE A 397 22.03 13.66 -20.66
N LEU A 398 21.51 13.49 -19.44
CA LEU A 398 21.92 12.45 -18.51
C LEU A 398 20.76 11.46 -18.37
N VAL A 399 21.01 10.19 -18.66
CA VAL A 399 20.03 9.12 -18.64
C VAL A 399 19.96 8.50 -17.26
N LEU A 400 18.75 8.34 -16.74
CA LEU A 400 18.45 7.65 -15.50
C LEU A 400 17.58 6.43 -15.80
N LYS A 401 18.02 5.25 -15.40
CA LYS A 401 17.15 4.06 -15.39
C LYS A 401 16.19 4.13 -14.22
N VAL A 402 14.91 3.87 -14.48
CA VAL A 402 13.84 3.91 -13.48
C VAL A 402 13.08 2.59 -13.54
N PRO A 403 13.31 1.66 -12.59
CA PRO A 403 12.54 0.42 -12.50
C PRO A 403 11.05 0.72 -12.33
N GLY A 404 10.19 -0.08 -12.98
CA GLY A 404 8.72 0.07 -12.90
C GLY A 404 8.13 1.23 -13.74
N LEU A 405 8.96 1.97 -14.47
CA LEU A 405 8.50 3.08 -15.32
C LEU A 405 7.48 2.62 -16.39
N ALA A 406 7.71 1.45 -17.01
CA ALA A 406 6.78 0.87 -17.98
C ALA A 406 5.39 0.57 -17.41
N GLU A 407 5.29 0.34 -16.10
CA GLU A 407 4.04 0.10 -15.37
C GLU A 407 3.39 1.41 -14.88
N ASN A 408 3.96 2.56 -15.25
CA ASN A 408 3.61 3.89 -14.75
C ASN A 408 3.80 4.06 -13.23
N ARG A 409 4.80 3.35 -12.66
CA ARG A 409 5.12 3.36 -11.22
C ARG A 409 6.65 3.47 -11.02
N PRO A 410 7.22 4.68 -10.89
CA PRO A 410 6.53 5.97 -10.71
C PRO A 410 5.97 6.54 -12.01
N SER A 411 4.85 7.28 -11.91
CA SER A 411 4.32 8.06 -13.04
C SER A 411 5.21 9.29 -13.24
N VAL A 412 6.07 9.24 -14.26
CA VAL A 412 6.97 10.32 -14.64
C VAL A 412 6.62 10.80 -16.04
N ILE A 413 6.43 12.11 -16.18
CA ILE A 413 6.11 12.75 -17.46
C ILE A 413 7.17 13.77 -17.86
N ARG A 414 7.19 14.12 -19.15
CA ARG A 414 8.03 15.22 -19.65
C ARG A 414 7.66 16.52 -18.93
N GLY A 415 8.66 17.19 -18.36
CA GLY A 415 8.49 18.40 -17.56
C GLY A 415 8.67 18.18 -16.06
N ASP A 416 8.54 16.92 -15.59
CA ASP A 416 8.78 16.59 -14.18
C ASP A 416 10.21 16.89 -13.75
N GLN A 417 10.37 17.07 -12.44
CA GLN A 417 11.62 17.46 -11.82
C GLN A 417 12.22 16.28 -11.07
N ILE A 418 13.51 16.05 -11.28
CA ILE A 418 14.28 15.07 -10.55
C ILE A 418 15.37 15.82 -9.80
N LEU A 419 15.38 15.68 -8.47
CA LEU A 419 16.43 16.25 -7.63
C LEU A 419 17.52 15.20 -7.42
N VAL A 420 18.76 15.61 -7.65
CA VAL A 420 19.93 14.73 -7.56
C VAL A 420 20.93 15.32 -6.58
N ARG A 421 21.46 14.48 -5.70
CA ARG A 421 22.57 14.82 -4.82
C ARG A 421 23.72 13.84 -5.04
N MET A 422 24.87 14.38 -5.44
CA MET A 422 26.08 13.61 -5.65
C MET A 422 26.64 13.10 -4.32
N LYS A 423 27.23 11.91 -4.33
CA LYS A 423 28.14 11.46 -3.27
C LYS A 423 29.58 11.85 -3.63
N ASP A 424 30.32 12.34 -2.64
CA ASP A 424 31.76 12.60 -2.78
C ASP A 424 32.57 11.29 -2.76
N GLY A 425 33.88 11.37 -2.99
CA GLY A 425 34.77 10.20 -2.97
C GLY A 425 34.87 9.47 -1.61
N LYS A 426 34.19 9.96 -0.56
CA LYS A 426 34.06 9.32 0.75
C LYS A 426 32.63 8.80 0.99
N GLY A 427 31.77 8.82 -0.04
CA GLY A 427 30.37 8.42 0.04
C GLY A 427 29.46 9.42 0.76
N GLN A 428 29.93 10.64 1.05
CA GLN A 428 29.11 11.66 1.71
C GLN A 428 28.36 12.50 0.69
N LEU A 429 27.09 12.76 0.99
CA LEU A 429 26.22 13.59 0.17
C LEU A 429 26.70 15.05 0.14
N GLU A 430 26.75 15.62 -1.06
CA GLU A 430 27.09 17.02 -1.27
C GLU A 430 26.10 17.99 -0.57
N LYS A 431 26.55 19.22 -0.32
CA LYS A 431 25.70 20.27 0.29
C LYS A 431 24.68 20.87 -0.68
N GLU A 432 24.87 20.61 -1.97
CA GLU A 432 24.08 21.13 -3.08
C GLU A 432 23.22 20.00 -3.65
N GLU A 433 22.05 20.38 -4.12
CA GLU A 433 21.10 19.50 -4.80
C GLU A 433 20.86 20.06 -6.19
N TYR A 434 20.86 19.20 -7.21
CA TYR A 434 20.78 19.60 -8.60
C TYR A 434 19.44 19.19 -9.17
N GLN A 435 18.73 20.13 -9.77
CA GLN A 435 17.44 19.89 -10.39
C GLN A 435 17.66 19.52 -11.86
N GLY A 436 17.18 18.35 -12.26
CA GLY A 436 17.11 17.89 -13.63
C GLY A 436 15.66 17.86 -14.09
N PHE A 437 15.40 18.29 -15.31
CA PHE A 437 14.06 18.19 -15.90
C PHE A 437 13.97 17.02 -16.87
N VAL A 438 12.87 16.28 -16.79
CA VAL A 438 12.55 15.18 -17.71
C VAL A 438 12.25 15.75 -19.09
N HIS A 439 13.08 15.40 -20.08
CA HIS A 439 12.89 15.80 -21.47
C HIS A 439 12.23 14.72 -22.30
N ILE A 440 12.63 13.46 -22.06
CA ILE A 440 12.17 12.29 -22.79
C ILE A 440 11.95 11.18 -21.78
N VAL A 441 10.81 10.49 -21.91
CA VAL A 441 10.46 9.29 -21.15
C VAL A 441 10.58 8.11 -22.09
N GLY A 442 11.45 7.15 -21.77
CA GLY A 442 11.60 5.87 -22.46
C GLY A 442 10.78 4.77 -21.81
N LEU A 443 11.04 3.52 -22.18
CA LEU A 443 10.35 2.36 -21.59
C LEU A 443 10.73 2.17 -20.10
N ASN A 444 12.03 2.17 -19.82
CA ASN A 444 12.60 1.91 -18.48
C ASN A 444 13.62 2.98 -18.06
N ASP A 445 13.69 4.10 -18.79
CA ASP A 445 14.63 5.18 -18.53
C ASP A 445 14.02 6.55 -18.83
N ILE A 446 14.66 7.59 -18.29
CA ILE A 446 14.33 8.98 -18.54
C ILE A 446 15.59 9.76 -18.90
N ARG A 447 15.44 10.74 -19.80
CA ARG A 447 16.51 11.66 -20.20
C ARG A 447 16.34 12.99 -19.50
N LEU A 448 17.33 13.35 -18.69
CA LEU A 448 17.31 14.52 -17.84
C LEU A 448 18.23 15.62 -18.37
N LYS A 449 17.81 16.87 -18.20
CA LYS A 449 18.67 18.04 -18.45
C LYS A 449 18.82 18.88 -17.19
N PHE A 450 20.05 18.97 -16.73
CA PHE A 450 20.49 19.79 -15.60
C PHE A 450 21.11 21.11 -16.09
N SER A 451 21.60 21.92 -15.14
CA SER A 451 22.40 23.09 -15.45
C SER A 451 23.67 22.72 -16.23
N PRO A 452 24.18 23.60 -17.13
CA PRO A 452 25.40 23.32 -17.88
C PRO A 452 26.64 23.14 -16.98
N SER A 453 26.66 23.79 -15.81
CA SER A 453 27.70 23.61 -14.80
C SER A 453 27.67 22.22 -14.20
N PHE A 454 26.50 21.68 -13.87
CA PHE A 454 26.36 20.31 -13.37
C PHE A 454 26.78 19.29 -14.41
N HIS A 455 26.31 19.41 -15.66
CA HIS A 455 26.72 18.51 -16.75
C HIS A 455 28.24 18.46 -16.92
N LYS A 456 28.90 19.63 -16.94
CA LYS A 456 30.37 19.71 -17.03
C LYS A 456 31.05 19.07 -15.83
N LYS A 457 30.50 19.25 -14.61
CA LYS A 457 31.03 18.67 -13.38
C LYS A 457 30.91 17.14 -13.39
N TYR A 458 29.73 16.62 -13.74
CA TYR A 458 29.43 15.19 -13.77
C TYR A 458 30.32 14.46 -14.79
N ILE A 459 30.42 14.98 -16.02
CA ILE A 459 31.22 14.35 -17.09
C ILE A 459 32.72 14.39 -16.80
N LYS A 460 33.24 15.43 -16.14
CA LYS A 460 34.68 15.58 -15.85
C LYS A 460 35.17 14.84 -14.61
N GLY A 461 34.26 14.48 -13.69
CA GLY A 461 34.61 14.34 -12.27
C GLY A 461 34.13 13.07 -11.58
N ASN A 462 33.84 12.01 -12.34
CA ASN A 462 33.36 10.68 -11.94
C ASN A 462 31.88 10.44 -12.24
N GLU A 463 31.62 9.26 -12.79
CA GLU A 463 30.35 8.53 -12.79
C GLU A 463 29.96 8.18 -11.32
N GLY A 464 29.82 9.21 -10.50
CA GLY A 464 29.57 9.08 -9.08
C GLY A 464 28.14 8.62 -8.84
N GLU A 465 28.01 7.75 -7.84
CA GLU A 465 26.74 7.35 -7.24
C GLU A 465 26.00 8.57 -6.69
N CYS A 466 24.70 8.62 -6.98
CA CYS A 466 23.81 9.71 -6.60
C CYS A 466 22.65 9.21 -5.76
N GLU A 467 22.15 10.08 -4.88
CA GLU A 467 20.80 9.97 -4.32
C GLU A 467 19.84 10.76 -5.21
N ILE A 468 18.74 10.12 -5.60
CA ILE A 468 17.76 10.66 -6.53
C ILE A 468 16.40 10.73 -5.86
N HIS A 469 15.81 11.92 -5.94
CA HIS A 469 14.53 12.28 -5.36
C HIS A 469 13.59 12.71 -6.46
N ILE A 470 12.56 11.91 -6.71
CA ILE A 470 11.57 12.20 -7.75
C ILE A 470 10.60 13.28 -7.23
N GLN A 471 10.40 14.34 -8.01
CA GLN A 471 9.43 15.40 -7.75
C GLN A 471 8.52 15.59 -8.98
N PRO A 472 7.36 14.93 -8.99
CA PRO A 472 6.41 15.08 -10.08
C PRO A 472 5.88 16.50 -10.05
N ASP A 473 5.57 17.03 -11.22
CA ASP A 473 4.83 18.29 -11.28
C ASP A 473 3.46 18.04 -10.65
N ALA A 474 3.08 18.87 -9.67
CA ALA A 474 1.82 18.67 -8.96
C ALA A 474 0.66 18.67 -9.95
N ILE A 475 -0.45 18.01 -9.61
CA ILE A 475 -1.72 18.00 -10.38
C ILE A 475 -2.18 19.43 -10.77
N LYS A 476 -1.64 20.44 -10.10
CA LYS A 476 -1.99 21.87 -10.21
C LYS A 476 -1.15 22.66 -11.23
N THR A 477 -0.02 22.17 -11.71
CA THR A 477 0.88 23.00 -12.53
C THR A 477 0.56 23.01 -14.03
N ASN A 478 -0.33 22.14 -14.50
CA ASN A 478 -0.70 22.06 -15.92
C ASN A 478 -1.52 23.25 -16.45
N ALA A 479 -1.81 24.28 -15.63
CA ALA A 479 -2.63 25.42 -16.05
C ALA A 479 -2.09 26.83 -15.77
N GLN A 480 -0.97 27.00 -15.05
CA GLN A 480 -0.63 28.34 -14.48
C GLN A 480 0.78 28.87 -14.73
N SER A 481 1.64 28.21 -15.50
CA SER A 481 2.95 28.81 -15.81
C SER A 481 2.90 29.95 -16.85
N THR A 482 1.72 30.53 -17.09
CA THR A 482 1.45 31.77 -17.85
C THR A 482 1.49 33.01 -16.96
N GLY A 483 2.56 33.17 -16.18
CA GLY A 483 2.83 34.37 -15.39
C GLY A 483 4.02 35.13 -15.95
N ASN A 484 3.73 36.23 -16.64
CA ASN A 484 4.65 37.20 -17.26
C ASN A 484 6.00 37.37 -16.54
N ARG A 485 7.10 37.16 -17.27
CA ARG A 485 8.29 38.03 -17.15
C ARG A 485 8.25 39.00 -18.33
N CYS A 486 7.66 40.17 -18.10
CA CYS A 486 8.08 41.41 -18.73
C CYS A 486 8.77 42.24 -17.66
#